data_AF-A0A352PSD8-F1
#
_entry.id   AF-A0A352PSD8-F1
#
_cell.length_a   1.000
_cell.length_b   1.000
_cell.length_c   1.000
_cell.angle_alpha   90.00
_cell.angle_beta   90.00
_cell.angle_gamma   90.00
#
_symmetry.space_group_name_H-M   'P 1'
#
loop_
_entity.id
_entity.type
_entity.pdbx_description
1 polymer ?
#
loop_
_entity_poly.entity_id
_entity_poly.type
_entity_poly.pdbx_seq_one_letter_code
_entity_poly.pdbx_strand_id
1 'polypeptide(L)' 'ANAALLESRECSIDNFIHRPTVEFHFRFYDVATNQTVWEAASVTQGTNLSGFPTLIRSLADTTAQRMLRENVVQ' A
#
# COMPACT_ATOMS: atom_id res chain seq x y z
N ALA A 1 17.80 -50.50 8.68
CA ALA A 1 18.37 -49.20 8.29
C ALA A 1 17.77 -48.80 6.97
N ASN A 2 17.08 -47.67 6.93
CA ASN A 2 16.80 -46.82 5.75
C ASN A 2 15.96 -45.66 6.29
N ALA A 3 16.62 -44.77 7.02
CA ALA A 3 16.06 -43.48 7.36
C ALA A 3 15.92 -42.72 6.04
N ALA A 4 14.69 -42.59 5.57
CA ALA A 4 14.37 -41.76 4.43
C ALA A 4 14.91 -40.35 4.74
N LEU A 5 15.74 -39.87 3.82
CA LEU A 5 16.32 -38.55 3.81
C LEU A 5 15.17 -37.54 3.83
N LEU A 6 14.80 -37.07 5.02
CA LEU A 6 14.02 -35.86 5.19
C LEU A 6 14.93 -34.73 4.72
N GLU A 7 14.88 -34.43 3.42
CA GLU A 7 15.32 -33.13 2.93
C GLU A 7 14.47 -32.09 3.67
N SER A 8 15.03 -31.55 4.75
CA SER A 8 14.57 -30.28 5.29
C SER A 8 14.80 -29.27 4.18
N ARG A 9 13.78 -29.09 3.33
CA ARG A 9 13.61 -27.83 2.62
C ARG A 9 13.40 -26.80 3.71
N GLU A 10 14.50 -26.26 4.22
CA GLU A 10 14.48 -24.96 4.86
C GLU A 10 13.84 -24.03 3.85
N CYS A 11 12.59 -23.69 4.09
CA CYS A 11 12.00 -22.50 3.50
C CYS A 11 12.75 -21.36 4.17
N SER A 12 13.92 -20.99 3.61
CA SER A 12 14.65 -19.81 4.04
C SER A 12 13.74 -18.61 3.76
N ILE A 13 13.18 -18.08 4.83
CA ILE A 13 12.36 -16.87 4.86
C ILE A 13 13.29 -15.64 4.75
N ASP A 14 14.61 -15.82 4.66
CA ASP A 14 15.60 -14.74 4.67
C ASP A 14 15.46 -13.79 3.47
N ASN A 15 14.85 -14.25 2.37
CA ASN A 15 14.53 -13.42 1.21
C ASN A 15 13.11 -12.82 1.22
N PHE A 16 12.25 -13.20 2.16
CA PHE A 16 10.98 -12.53 2.47
C PHE A 16 11.20 -11.50 3.58
N ILE A 17 12.27 -10.71 3.46
CA ILE A 17 12.51 -9.51 4.27
C ILE A 17 11.18 -8.83 4.46
N HIS A 18 10.77 -8.68 5.72
CA HIS A 18 9.63 -7.93 6.21
C HIS A 18 9.63 -6.53 5.58
N ARG A 19 9.18 -6.42 4.33
CA ARG A 19 8.95 -5.19 3.59
C ARG A 19 7.52 -4.82 3.92
N PRO A 20 7.30 -4.02 4.96
CA PRO A 20 5.97 -3.55 5.25
C PRO A 20 5.40 -2.88 3.99
N THR A 21 4.12 -3.12 3.74
CA THR A 21 3.39 -2.58 2.59
C THR A 21 2.36 -1.60 3.12
N VAL A 22 2.24 -0.43 2.48
CA VAL A 22 1.16 0.52 2.75
C VAL A 22 0.23 0.55 1.56
N GLU A 23 -1.05 0.43 1.84
CA GLU A 23 -2.13 0.56 0.87
C GLU A 23 -2.99 1.75 1.27
N PHE A 24 -3.31 2.59 0.29
CA PHE A 24 -4.19 3.73 0.44
C PHE A 24 -5.35 3.63 -0.52
N HIS A 25 -6.54 3.85 0.00
CA HIS A 25 -7.76 3.99 -0.77
C HIS A 25 -8.41 5.32 -0.40
N PHE A 26 -8.47 6.21 -1.39
CA PHE A 26 -9.17 7.49 -1.27
C PHE A 26 -10.45 7.42 -2.08
N ARG A 27 -11.55 7.84 -1.46
CA ARG A 27 -12.85 7.95 -2.12
C ARG A 27 -13.43 9.32 -1.83
N PHE A 28 -13.73 10.06 -2.88
CA PHE A 28 -14.52 11.28 -2.82
C PHE A 28 -15.96 10.93 -3.17
N TYR A 29 -16.85 11.14 -2.22
CA TYR A 29 -18.23 10.70 -2.28
C TYR A 29 -19.15 11.90 -2.05
N ASP A 30 -20.04 12.14 -3.01
CA ASP A 30 -21.08 13.13 -2.92
C ASP A 30 -22.29 12.52 -2.18
N VAL A 31 -22.49 13.00 -0.95
CA VAL A 31 -23.56 12.55 -0.06
C VAL A 31 -24.94 12.95 -0.58
N ALA A 32 -25.06 14.08 -1.30
CA ALA A 32 -26.35 14.56 -1.78
C ALA A 32 -26.87 13.70 -2.93
N THR A 33 -25.98 13.24 -3.81
CA THR A 33 -26.32 12.37 -4.95
C THR A 33 -26.13 10.89 -4.67
N ASN A 34 -25.51 10.53 -3.53
CA ASN A 34 -25.13 9.17 -3.17
C ASN A 34 -24.21 8.52 -4.23
N GLN A 35 -23.28 9.31 -4.78
CA GLN A 35 -22.39 8.87 -5.86
C GLN A 35 -20.92 9.04 -5.47
N THR A 36 -20.09 8.09 -5.92
CA THR A 36 -18.63 8.27 -5.87
C THR A 36 -18.24 9.16 -7.04
N VAL A 37 -17.71 10.33 -6.75
CA VAL A 37 -17.28 11.32 -7.73
C VAL A 37 -15.85 11.03 -8.18
N TRP A 38 -15.03 10.49 -7.28
CA TRP A 38 -13.65 10.14 -7.58
C TRP A 38 -13.12 9.07 -6.63
N GLU A 39 -12.20 8.25 -7.13
CA GLU A 39 -11.47 7.29 -6.32
C GLU A 39 -10.03 7.15 -6.80
N ALA A 40 -9.14 6.86 -5.85
CA ALA A 40 -7.77 6.46 -6.15
C ALA A 40 -7.30 5.39 -5.18
N ALA A 41 -6.50 4.48 -5.71
CA ALA A 41 -5.75 3.52 -4.94
C ALA A 41 -4.25 3.73 -5.17
N SER A 42 -3.45 3.56 -4.12
CA SER A 42 -2.01 3.54 -4.23
C SER A 42 -1.43 2.50 -3.28
N VAL A 43 -0.40 1.81 -3.74
CA VAL A 43 0.31 0.78 -2.96
C VAL A 43 1.79 1.10 -3.02
N THR A 44 2.45 1.11 -1.86
CA THR A 44 3.89 1.28 -1.78
C THR A 44 4.52 0.27 -0.83
N GLN A 45 5.69 -0.23 -1.20
CA GLN A 45 6.46 -1.16 -0.39
C GLN A 45 7.61 -0.42 0.28
N GLY A 46 7.67 -0.48 1.60
CA GLY A 46 8.74 0.09 2.40
C GLY A 46 9.90 -0.88 2.62
N THR A 47 11.06 -0.33 3.00
CA THR A 47 12.22 -1.10 3.43
C THR A 47 12.29 -1.27 4.96
N ASN A 48 11.61 -0.39 5.72
CA ASN A 48 11.54 -0.44 7.18
C ASN A 48 10.28 0.31 7.68
N LEU A 49 9.82 -0.01 8.91
CA LEU A 49 8.65 0.62 9.53
C LEU A 49 8.83 2.12 9.81
N SER A 50 10.07 2.60 9.98
CA SER A 50 10.35 4.02 10.26
C SER A 50 10.09 4.96 9.08
N GLY A 51 10.12 4.46 7.83
CA GLY A 51 9.80 5.25 6.65
C GLY A 51 8.30 5.46 6.41
N PHE A 52 7.44 4.79 7.18
CA PHE A 52 5.99 4.75 6.96
C PHE A 52 5.34 6.12 7.13
N PRO A 53 5.60 6.89 8.20
CA PRO A 53 5.03 8.23 8.33
C PRO A 53 5.36 9.14 7.15
N THR A 54 6.58 9.05 6.60
CA THR A 54 7.01 9.83 5.43
C THR A 54 6.30 9.36 4.15
N LEU A 55 6.21 8.05 3.93
CA LEU A 55 5.48 7.46 2.80
C LEU A 55 3.99 7.83 2.84
N ILE A 56 3.36 7.76 4.02
CA ILE A 56 1.97 8.13 4.25
C ILE A 56 1.73 9.60 3.88
N ARG A 57 2.61 10.51 4.34
CA ARG A 57 2.52 11.94 4.00
C ARG A 57 2.71 12.18 2.50
N SER A 58 3.72 11.58 1.89
CA SER A 58 3.97 11.72 0.45
C SER A 58 2.80 11.23 -0.40
N LEU A 59 2.13 10.15 0.02
CA LEU A 59 0.97 9.60 -0.67
C LEU A 59 -0.27 10.47 -0.50
N ALA A 60 -0.50 11.03 0.69
CA ALA A 60 -1.54 12.01 0.94
C ALA A 60 -1.33 13.28 0.09
N ASP A 61 -0.11 13.83 0.06
CA ASP A 61 0.22 15.02 -0.74
C ASP A 61 0.03 14.76 -2.24
N THR A 62 0.49 13.61 -2.74
CA THR A 62 0.30 13.22 -4.14
C THR A 62 -1.18 13.09 -4.50
N THR A 63 -1.98 12.52 -3.59
CA THR A 63 -3.42 12.37 -3.78
C THR A 63 -4.10 13.74 -3.82
N ALA A 64 -3.78 14.63 -2.87
CA ALA A 64 -4.33 15.99 -2.83
C ALA A 64 -3.97 16.79 -4.10
N GLN A 65 -2.71 16.72 -4.54
CA GLN A 65 -2.27 17.37 -5.80
C GLN A 65 -3.01 16.82 -7.02
N ARG A 66 -3.27 15.51 -7.05
CA ARG A 66 -4.02 14.88 -8.14
C ARG A 66 -5.47 15.34 -8.16
N MET A 67 -6.12 15.40 -7.00
CA MET A 67 -7.49 15.92 -6.88
C MET A 67 -7.60 17.38 -7.35
N LEU A 68 -6.63 18.22 -7.01
CA LEU A 68 -6.57 19.62 -7.49
C LEU A 68 -6.36 19.70 -9.01
N ARG A 69 -5.44 18.90 -9.55
CA ARG A 69 -5.15 18.87 -11.00
C ARG A 69 -6.36 18.41 -11.82
N GLU A 70 -7.09 17.44 -11.30
CA GLU A 70 -8.26 16.85 -11.94
C GLU A 70 -9.55 17.66 -11.68
N ASN A 71 -9.48 18.81 -11.00
CA ASN A 71 -10.62 19.66 -10.62
C ASN A 71 -11.73 18.90 -9.85
N VAL A 72 -11.34 17.88 -9.07
CA VAL A 72 -12.27 17.09 -8.24
C VAL A 72 -12.76 17.90 -7.03
N VAL A 73 -11.92 18.81 -6.54
CA VAL A 73 -12.21 19.75 -5.45
C VAL A 73 -11.87 21.15 -5.94
N GLN A 74 -12.85 22.06 -5.86
CA GLN A 74 -12.72 23.49 -6.19
C GLN A 74 -12.67 24.34 -4.93
#